data_AF-A0A0S9CA74-F1
#
_entry.id   AF-A0A0S9CA74-F1
#
_cell.length_a   1.000
_cell.length_b   1.000
_cell.length_c   1.000
_cell.angle_alpha   90.00
_cell.angle_beta   90.00
_cell.angle_gamma   90.00
#
_symmetry.space_group_name_H-M   'P 1'
#
loop_
_entity.id
_entity.type
_entity.pdbx_description
1 polymer ?
#
loop_
_entity_poly.entity_id
_entity_poly.type
_entity_poly.pdbx_seq_one_letter_code
_entity_poly.pdbx_strand_id
1 'polypeptide(L)'
;MVDVAGGACHRGEMPSAVAAVAVTILAFVAGLTMPDVDLHLWLGHRSAVTHSVAPACVLLSWRRWYPAACGMAGGIGLHLAADSFPNRMIGYATVKLPFAGALSAGASYAWLAINAVAALALAAWLARRLHAPMVAMLLALAATVAGARYLWRTDGGWPVLAIVAAGAWLMWRRRRVG
;
A
#
# COMPACT_ATOMS: atom_id res chain seq x y z
N MET A 1 26.65 -37.35 32.52
CA MET A 1 25.28 -36.90 32.82
C MET A 1 25.44 -35.49 33.38
N VAL A 2 25.44 -34.45 32.55
CA VAL A 2 24.22 -33.75 32.09
C VAL A 2 24.40 -33.27 30.66
N ASP A 3 23.44 -33.62 29.82
CA ASP A 3 23.27 -33.17 28.44
C ASP A 3 22.66 -31.76 28.49
N VAL A 4 23.40 -30.75 28.05
CA VAL A 4 22.89 -29.37 27.97
C VAL A 4 22.13 -29.25 26.65
N ALA A 5 20.84 -29.57 26.73
CA ALA A 5 19.90 -29.41 25.64
C ALA A 5 19.96 -27.97 25.09
N GLY A 6 20.46 -27.87 23.85
CA GLY A 6 20.42 -26.66 23.05
C GLY A 6 18.97 -26.25 22.82
N GLY A 7 18.53 -25.22 23.53
CA GLY A 7 17.28 -24.52 23.25
C GLY A 7 17.37 -23.88 21.87
N ALA A 8 16.85 -24.58 20.86
CA ALA A 8 16.61 -24.03 19.54
C ALA A 8 15.53 -22.95 19.67
N CYS A 9 15.98 -21.71 19.94
CA CYS A 9 15.21 -20.52 19.64
C CYS A 9 14.84 -20.60 18.16
N HIS A 10 13.58 -20.91 17.88
CA HIS A 10 13.02 -21.09 16.55
C HIS A 10 13.11 -19.74 15.83
N ARG A 11 14.27 -19.45 15.24
CA ARG A 11 14.49 -18.31 14.35
C ARG A 11 13.46 -18.49 13.24
N GLY A 12 12.42 -17.64 13.24
CA GLY A 12 11.38 -17.69 12.22
C GLY A 12 12.02 -17.73 10.85
N GLU A 13 11.94 -18.90 10.21
CA GLU A 13 12.59 -19.13 8.93
C GLU A 13 12.01 -18.16 7.92
N MET A 14 12.89 -17.44 7.23
CA MET A 14 12.47 -16.56 6.15
C MET A 14 11.97 -17.45 5.01
N PRO A 15 10.80 -17.15 4.40
CA PRO A 15 10.31 -17.89 3.26
C PRO A 15 11.36 -17.89 2.14
N SER A 16 11.37 -18.94 1.31
CA SER A 16 12.19 -18.94 0.09
C SER A 16 11.92 -17.69 -0.75
N ALA A 17 12.89 -17.23 -1.55
CA ALA A 17 12.74 -16.01 -2.34
C ALA A 17 11.47 -16.03 -3.22
N VAL A 18 11.15 -17.18 -3.83
CA VAL A 18 9.92 -17.36 -4.61
C VAL A 18 8.67 -17.25 -3.74
N ALA A 19 8.66 -17.89 -2.57
CA ALA A 19 7.54 -17.78 -1.63
C ALA A 19 7.35 -16.34 -1.13
N ALA A 20 8.43 -15.61 -0.85
CA ALA A 20 8.36 -14.21 -0.44
C ALA A 20 7.74 -13.34 -1.54
N VAL A 21 8.14 -13.52 -2.79
CA VAL A 21 7.55 -12.80 -3.93
C VAL A 21 6.06 -13.13 -4.08
N ALA A 22 5.70 -14.42 -4.05
CA ALA A 22 4.31 -14.85 -4.16
C ALA A 22 3.44 -14.24 -3.03
N VAL A 23 3.92 -14.28 -1.78
CA VAL A 23 3.24 -13.68 -0.64
C VAL A 23 3.10 -12.16 -0.81
N THR A 24 4.13 -11.46 -1.29
CA THR A 24 4.04 -10.02 -1.61
C THR A 24 2.97 -9.74 -2.66
N ILE A 25 2.88 -10.52 -3.73
CA ILE A 25 1.87 -10.34 -4.78
C ILE A 25 0.45 -10.61 -4.24
N LEU A 26 0.26 -11.71 -3.52
CA LEU A 26 -1.05 -12.06 -2.95
C LEU A 26 -1.50 -11.01 -1.93
N ALA A 27 -0.61 -10.56 -1.06
CA ALA A 27 -0.92 -9.51 -0.09
C ALA A 27 -1.15 -8.14 -0.76
N PHE A 28 -0.50 -7.85 -1.89
CA PHE A 28 -0.80 -6.67 -2.69
C PHE A 28 -2.24 -6.69 -3.21
N VAL A 29 -2.67 -7.81 -3.80
CA VAL A 29 -4.05 -7.99 -4.27
C VAL A 29 -5.04 -7.87 -3.11
N ALA A 30 -4.73 -8.50 -1.96
CA ALA A 30 -5.55 -8.32 -0.76
C ALA A 30 -5.62 -6.85 -0.34
N GLY A 31 -4.51 -6.12 -0.39
CA GLY A 31 -4.46 -4.69 0.00
C GLY A 31 -5.23 -3.75 -0.91
N LEU A 32 -5.49 -4.15 -2.16
CA LEU A 32 -6.35 -3.39 -3.06
C LEU A 32 -7.83 -3.42 -2.66
N THR A 33 -8.25 -4.42 -1.87
CA THR A 33 -9.66 -4.66 -1.53
C THR A 33 -9.94 -4.64 -0.03
N MET A 34 -8.90 -4.82 0.79
CA MET A 34 -9.00 -4.83 2.24
C MET A 34 -9.58 -3.54 2.83
N PRO A 35 -9.26 -2.32 2.34
CA PRO A 35 -9.87 -1.10 2.85
C PRO A 35 -11.40 -1.15 2.86
N ASP A 36 -12.02 -1.64 1.79
CA ASP A 36 -13.47 -1.73 1.60
C ASP A 36 -14.17 -2.82 2.43
N VAL A 37 -13.42 -3.70 3.11
CA VAL A 37 -14.01 -4.68 4.02
C VAL A 37 -14.77 -3.98 5.15
N ASP A 38 -14.42 -2.73 5.45
CA ASP A 38 -15.15 -1.89 6.41
C ASP A 38 -16.63 -1.68 6.09
N LEU A 39 -17.02 -1.75 4.82
CA LEU A 39 -18.42 -1.66 4.36
C LEU A 39 -19.26 -2.83 4.88
N HIS A 40 -18.64 -4.00 5.01
CA HIS A 40 -19.27 -5.20 5.54
C HIS A 40 -19.15 -5.33 7.05
N LEU A 41 -18.39 -4.43 7.69
CA LEU A 41 -18.24 -4.34 9.12
C LEU A 41 -19.08 -3.18 9.65
N TRP A 42 -19.25 -3.13 10.97
CA TRP A 42 -19.91 -2.03 11.67
C TRP A 42 -19.10 -0.72 11.66
N LEU A 43 -17.92 -0.71 11.00
CA LEU A 43 -17.01 0.42 10.92
C LEU A 43 -17.47 1.49 9.91
N GLY A 44 -18.37 1.13 8.99
CA GLY A 44 -18.87 2.00 7.94
C GLY A 44 -17.87 2.16 6.79
N HIS A 45 -18.36 2.65 5.64
CA HIS A 45 -17.54 2.90 4.47
C HIS A 45 -16.45 3.95 4.78
N ARG A 46 -15.19 3.64 4.43
CA ARG A 46 -14.01 4.49 4.62
C ARG A 46 -13.61 4.71 6.08
N SER A 47 -13.57 3.65 6.87
CA SER A 47 -13.01 3.63 8.21
C SER A 47 -11.54 4.04 8.20
N ALA A 48 -11.16 4.97 9.06
CA ALA A 48 -9.77 5.39 9.24
C ALA A 48 -8.83 4.23 9.62
N VAL A 49 -9.36 3.14 10.18
CA VAL A 49 -8.55 1.96 10.53
C VAL A 49 -8.14 1.19 9.27
N THR A 50 -9.10 0.82 8.42
CA THR A 50 -8.85 0.06 7.19
C THR A 50 -8.26 0.95 6.08
N HIS A 51 -8.63 2.24 6.07
CA HIS A 51 -8.10 3.26 5.18
C HIS A 51 -6.88 3.97 5.76
N SER A 52 -5.94 3.19 6.29
CA SER A 52 -4.66 3.68 6.79
C SER A 52 -3.53 2.69 6.50
N VAL A 53 -2.28 3.10 6.74
CA VAL A 53 -1.14 2.19 6.69
C VAL A 53 -1.13 1.16 7.84
N ALA A 54 -2.01 1.31 8.84
CA ALA A 54 -2.01 0.50 10.05
C ALA A 54 -2.08 -1.02 9.81
N PRO A 55 -2.90 -1.56 8.87
CA PRO A 55 -2.94 -3.01 8.64
C PRO A 55 -1.59 -3.57 8.18
N ALA A 56 -0.85 -2.82 7.34
CA ALA A 56 0.50 -3.21 6.97
C ALA A 56 1.48 -3.12 8.14
N CYS A 57 1.34 -2.11 9.01
CA CYS A 57 2.14 -1.98 10.22
C CYS A 57 1.91 -3.12 11.23
N VAL A 58 0.68 -3.65 11.34
CA VAL A 58 0.40 -4.83 12.17
C VAL A 58 1.17 -6.05 11.65
N LEU A 59 1.25 -6.24 10.33
CA LEU A 59 2.05 -7.33 9.74
C LEU A 59 3.56 -7.16 10.00
N LEU A 60 4.04 -5.92 10.20
CA LEU A 60 5.44 -5.68 10.59
C LEU A 60 5.79 -6.13 12.01
N SER A 61 4.80 -6.42 12.86
CA SER A 61 5.07 -6.89 14.23
C SER A 61 5.79 -8.25 14.25
N TRP A 62 5.84 -8.96 13.12
CA TRP A 62 6.46 -10.28 13.03
C TRP A 62 7.29 -10.43 11.75
N ARG A 63 8.60 -10.72 11.90
CA ARG A 63 9.56 -10.82 10.79
C ARG A 63 9.14 -11.72 9.63
N ARG A 64 8.53 -12.87 9.94
CA ARG A 64 8.05 -13.83 8.92
C ARG A 64 6.97 -13.26 7.98
N TRP A 65 6.29 -12.18 8.40
CA TRP A 65 5.22 -11.54 7.65
C TRP A 65 5.68 -10.31 6.85
N TYR A 66 6.96 -9.99 6.85
CA TYR A 66 7.48 -8.82 6.11
C TYR A 66 7.14 -8.84 4.61
N PRO A 67 7.17 -9.98 3.89
CA PRO A 67 6.72 -10.00 2.50
C PRO A 67 5.23 -9.68 2.35
N ALA A 68 4.40 -10.11 3.29
CA ALA A 68 2.97 -9.77 3.32
C ALA A 68 2.76 -8.29 3.64
N ALA A 69 3.48 -7.74 4.63
CA ALA A 69 3.47 -6.32 4.94
C ALA A 69 3.86 -5.46 3.72
N CYS A 70 4.86 -5.90 2.96
CA CYS A 70 5.30 -5.24 1.73
C CYS A 70 4.17 -5.17 0.68
N GLY A 71 3.51 -6.31 0.44
CA GLY A 71 2.39 -6.37 -0.49
C GLY A 71 1.21 -5.55 -0.01
N MET A 72 0.76 -5.79 1.23
CA MET A 72 -0.35 -5.10 1.88
C MET A 72 -0.18 -3.57 1.82
N ALA A 73 1.02 -3.07 2.17
CA ALA A 73 1.32 -1.65 2.10
C ALA A 73 1.22 -1.09 0.67
N GLY A 74 1.71 -1.84 -0.33
CA GLY A 74 1.61 -1.43 -1.74
C GLY A 74 0.17 -1.38 -2.23
N GLY A 75 -0.63 -2.40 -1.90
CA GLY A 75 -2.04 -2.49 -2.29
C GLY A 75 -2.88 -1.41 -1.62
N ILE A 76 -2.76 -1.25 -0.29
CA ILE A 76 -3.44 -0.19 0.45
C ILE A 76 -3.02 1.17 -0.08
N GLY A 77 -1.72 1.41 -0.26
CA GLY A 77 -1.21 2.67 -0.76
C GLY A 77 -1.81 3.06 -2.12
N LEU A 78 -1.94 2.09 -3.03
CA LEU A 78 -2.56 2.30 -4.32
C LEU A 78 -4.09 2.53 -4.20
N HIS A 79 -4.77 1.77 -3.35
CA HIS A 79 -6.19 1.93 -3.09
C HIS A 79 -6.51 3.33 -2.52
N LEU A 80 -5.78 3.79 -1.50
CA LEU A 80 -6.01 5.11 -0.90
C LEU A 80 -5.69 6.26 -1.86
N ALA A 81 -4.66 6.08 -2.69
CA ALA A 81 -4.37 7.04 -3.76
C ALA A 81 -5.53 7.10 -4.76
N ALA A 82 -6.08 5.94 -5.15
CA ALA A 82 -7.26 5.85 -6.02
C ALA A 82 -8.49 6.52 -5.39
N ASP A 83 -8.71 6.33 -4.10
CA ASP A 83 -9.85 6.88 -3.36
C ASP A 83 -9.81 8.42 -3.24
N SER A 84 -8.64 9.02 -3.44
CA SER A 84 -8.44 10.46 -3.46
C SER A 84 -8.93 11.13 -4.76
N PHE A 85 -9.29 10.37 -5.82
CA PHE A 85 -9.67 10.92 -7.13
C PHE A 85 -10.90 10.25 -7.76
N PRO A 86 -11.80 11.00 -8.43
CA PRO A 86 -12.27 12.36 -8.17
C PRO A 86 -13.53 12.35 -7.28
N ASN A 87 -13.62 11.38 -6.38
CA ASN A 87 -14.76 11.24 -5.48
C ASN A 87 -14.85 12.49 -4.60
N ARG A 88 -15.91 13.28 -4.74
CA ARG A 88 -16.23 14.36 -3.80
C ARG A 88 -16.41 13.74 -2.41
N MET A 89 -15.64 14.20 -1.43
CA MET A 89 -15.69 13.73 -0.05
C MET A 89 -16.92 14.30 0.67
N ILE A 90 -18.09 13.72 0.43
CA ILE A 90 -19.37 14.09 1.04
C ILE A 90 -20.09 12.87 1.63
N GLY A 91 -20.78 13.05 2.75
CA GLY A 91 -21.58 11.98 3.38
C GLY A 91 -20.75 10.73 3.68
N TYR A 92 -21.12 9.60 3.07
CA TYR A 92 -20.44 8.30 3.22
C TYR A 92 -19.05 8.24 2.60
N ALA A 93 -18.69 9.19 1.73
CA ALA A 93 -17.36 9.23 1.12
C ALA A 93 -16.29 9.80 2.08
N THR A 94 -16.69 10.46 3.18
CA THR A 94 -15.74 10.99 4.18
C THR A 94 -15.19 9.89 5.08
N VAL A 95 -13.92 10.03 5.46
CA VAL A 95 -13.25 9.07 6.35
C VAL A 95 -13.92 9.07 7.73
N LYS A 96 -14.19 7.88 8.27
CA LYS A 96 -14.84 7.68 9.57
C LYS A 96 -13.83 7.28 10.64
N LEU A 97 -13.75 8.05 11.71
CA LEU A 97 -13.03 7.68 12.92
C LEU A 97 -13.94 6.79 13.78
N PRO A 98 -13.52 5.56 14.13
CA PRO A 98 -14.25 4.76 15.11
C PRO A 98 -14.48 5.57 16.37
N PHE A 99 -15.73 5.61 16.85
CA PHE A 99 -16.15 6.32 18.08
C PHE A 99 -16.03 7.86 18.06
N ALA A 100 -15.55 8.49 16.99
CA ALA A 100 -15.35 9.95 16.92
C ALA A 100 -16.03 10.63 15.72
N GLY A 101 -16.77 9.88 14.89
CA GLY A 101 -17.56 10.42 13.79
C GLY A 101 -16.79 10.57 12.49
N ALA A 102 -17.22 11.49 11.63
CA ALA A 102 -16.66 11.68 10.29
C ALA A 102 -15.68 12.85 10.24
N LEU A 103 -14.58 12.69 9.52
CA LEU A 103 -13.67 13.78 9.17
C LEU A 103 -14.34 14.75 8.18
N SER A 104 -13.92 16.01 8.20
CA SER A 104 -14.28 16.97 7.15
C SER A 104 -13.76 16.50 5.78
N ALA A 105 -14.27 17.07 4.69
CA ALA A 105 -13.81 16.74 3.34
C ALA A 105 -12.29 16.93 3.16
N GLY A 106 -11.78 18.10 3.59
CA GLY A 106 -10.34 18.40 3.53
C GLY A 106 -9.51 17.46 4.40
N ALA A 107 -9.97 17.17 5.62
CA ALA A 107 -9.29 16.22 6.51
C ALA A 107 -9.32 14.78 5.97
N SER A 108 -10.38 14.38 5.26
CA SER A 108 -10.49 13.08 4.60
C SER A 108 -9.47 12.94 3.47
N TYR A 109 -9.35 13.96 2.59
CA TYR A 109 -8.31 13.95 1.55
C TYR A 109 -6.90 13.92 2.15
N ALA A 110 -6.65 14.72 3.19
CA ALA A 110 -5.35 14.73 3.86
C ALA A 110 -5.03 13.36 4.49
N TRP A 111 -6.01 12.74 5.16
CA TRP A 111 -5.86 11.41 5.76
C TRP A 111 -5.49 10.36 4.72
N LEU A 112 -6.24 10.29 3.62
CA LEU A 112 -5.99 9.33 2.53
C LEU A 112 -4.64 9.58 1.88
N ALA A 113 -4.29 10.84 1.56
CA ALA A 113 -3.03 11.18 0.93
C ALA A 113 -1.82 10.84 1.81
N ILE A 114 -1.84 11.20 3.09
CA ILE A 114 -0.76 10.91 4.04
C ILE A 114 -0.58 9.39 4.18
N ASN A 115 -1.68 8.65 4.34
CA ASN A 115 -1.61 7.20 4.47
C ASN A 115 -1.21 6.50 3.17
N ALA A 116 -1.64 6.99 2.01
CA ALA A 116 -1.20 6.48 0.72
C ALA A 116 0.32 6.63 0.57
N VAL A 117 0.85 7.83 0.85
CA VAL A 117 2.31 8.09 0.79
C VAL A 117 3.06 7.22 1.80
N ALA A 118 2.59 7.13 3.04
CA ALA A 118 3.22 6.31 4.07
C ALA A 118 3.26 4.82 3.68
N ALA A 119 2.15 4.29 3.17
CA ALA A 119 2.05 2.90 2.75
C ALA A 119 2.91 2.60 1.51
N LEU A 120 2.91 3.46 0.50
CA LEU A 120 3.77 3.30 -0.68
C LEU A 120 5.25 3.42 -0.33
N ALA A 121 5.62 4.35 0.56
CA ALA A 121 6.99 4.49 1.04
C ALA A 121 7.44 3.25 1.83
N LEU A 122 6.57 2.71 2.68
CA LEU A 122 6.83 1.47 3.41
C LEU A 122 7.01 0.29 2.45
N ALA A 123 6.14 0.15 1.44
CA ALA A 123 6.24 -0.90 0.42
C ALA A 123 7.56 -0.81 -0.35
N ALA A 124 7.94 0.40 -0.81
CA ALA A 124 9.19 0.62 -1.53
C ALA A 124 10.44 0.35 -0.65
N TRP A 125 10.38 0.69 0.63
CA TRP A 125 11.44 0.39 1.59
C TRP A 125 11.59 -1.11 1.84
N LEU A 126 10.48 -1.82 2.07
CA LEU A 126 10.48 -3.28 2.25
C LEU A 126 10.92 -4.01 0.98
N ALA A 127 10.40 -3.62 -0.19
CA ALA A 127 10.73 -4.27 -1.46
C ALA A 127 12.24 -4.25 -1.73
N ARG A 128 12.91 -3.12 -1.46
CA ARG A 128 14.37 -2.99 -1.61
C ARG A 128 15.18 -3.82 -0.61
N ARG A 129 14.60 -4.19 0.53
CA ARG A 129 15.26 -4.98 1.57
C ARG A 129 14.99 -6.48 1.46
N LEU A 130 13.83 -6.85 0.93
CA LEU A 130 13.36 -8.23 0.88
C LEU A 130 13.64 -8.91 -0.46
N HIS A 131 13.65 -8.14 -1.55
CA HIS A 131 13.70 -8.68 -2.90
C HIS A 131 14.95 -8.24 -3.64
N ALA A 132 15.42 -9.06 -4.59
CA ALA A 132 16.51 -8.68 -5.47
C ALA A 132 16.14 -7.40 -6.26
N PRO A 133 17.11 -6.54 -6.63
CA PRO A 133 16.82 -5.24 -7.24
C PRO A 133 15.91 -5.30 -8.48
N MET A 134 16.14 -6.27 -9.36
CA MET A 134 15.29 -6.49 -10.55
C MET A 134 13.86 -6.84 -10.16
N VAL A 135 13.67 -7.71 -9.17
CA VAL A 135 12.35 -8.12 -8.68
C VAL A 135 11.62 -6.93 -8.04
N ALA A 136 12.31 -6.15 -7.19
CA ALA A 136 11.74 -4.94 -6.60
C ALA A 136 11.30 -3.93 -7.67
N MET A 137 12.11 -3.75 -8.72
CA MET A 137 11.76 -2.89 -9.86
C MET A 137 10.54 -3.41 -10.63
N LEU A 138 10.47 -4.72 -10.89
CA LEU A 138 9.32 -5.34 -11.56
C LEU A 138 8.03 -5.23 -10.73
N LEU A 139 8.11 -5.41 -9.40
CA LEU A 139 6.98 -5.21 -8.49
C LEU A 139 6.50 -3.75 -8.51
N ALA A 140 7.42 -2.79 -8.47
CA ALA A 140 7.09 -1.37 -8.56
C ALA A 140 6.46 -1.01 -9.93
N LEU A 141 7.00 -1.57 -11.02
CA LEU A 141 6.43 -1.41 -12.36
C LEU A 141 5.01 -2.00 -12.43
N ALA A 142 4.80 -3.21 -11.91
CA ALA A 142 3.49 -3.85 -11.88
C ALA A 142 2.46 -3.02 -11.10
N ALA A 143 2.84 -2.50 -9.93
CA ALA A 143 1.97 -1.60 -9.14
C ALA A 143 1.65 -0.30 -9.90
N THR A 144 2.65 0.28 -10.58
CA THR A 144 2.46 1.49 -11.41
C THR A 144 1.51 1.23 -12.57
N VAL A 145 1.66 0.09 -13.27
CA VAL A 145 0.78 -0.32 -14.37
C VAL A 145 -0.65 -0.56 -13.88
N ALA A 146 -0.81 -1.21 -12.72
CA ALA A 146 -2.11 -1.41 -12.10
C ALA A 146 -2.80 -0.06 -11.78
N GLY A 147 -2.06 0.88 -11.21
CA GLY A 147 -2.57 2.22 -10.92
C GLY A 147 -2.91 3.03 -12.17
N ALA A 148 -2.07 2.97 -13.21
CA ALA A 148 -2.35 3.62 -14.48
C ALA A 148 -3.60 3.05 -15.15
N ARG A 149 -3.76 1.72 -15.12
CA ARG A 149 -4.96 1.03 -15.62
C ARG A 149 -6.22 1.42 -14.85
N TYR A 150 -6.13 1.60 -13.54
CA TYR A 150 -7.23 2.12 -12.72
C TYR A 150 -7.62 3.52 -13.19
N LEU A 151 -6.68 4.47 -13.20
CA LEU A 151 -6.94 5.86 -13.59
C LEU A 151 -7.49 5.98 -15.02
N TRP A 152 -7.05 5.11 -15.93
CA TRP A 152 -7.57 5.07 -17.30
C TRP A 152 -9.08 4.77 -17.36
N ARG A 153 -9.58 3.96 -16.43
CA ARG A 153 -10.97 3.52 -16.36
C ARG A 153 -11.84 4.41 -15.47
N THR A 154 -11.22 5.26 -14.67
CA THR A 154 -11.89 6.15 -13.73
C THR A 154 -12.16 7.49 -14.39
N ASP A 155 -13.41 7.95 -14.32
CA ASP A 155 -13.78 9.30 -14.74
C ASP A 155 -12.86 10.33 -14.06
N GLY A 156 -12.31 11.28 -14.80
CA GLY A 156 -11.37 12.26 -14.26
C GLY A 156 -9.95 11.76 -13.95
N GLY A 157 -9.62 10.49 -14.25
CA GLY A 157 -8.25 9.96 -14.08
C GLY A 157 -7.27 10.42 -15.18
N TRP A 158 -7.76 10.81 -16.34
CA TRP A 158 -6.96 11.28 -17.48
C TRP A 158 -6.09 12.52 -17.19
N PRO A 159 -6.61 13.60 -16.56
CA PRO A 159 -5.77 14.71 -16.10
C PRO A 159 -4.62 14.27 -15.18
N VAL A 160 -4.86 13.32 -14.28
CA VAL A 160 -3.83 12.80 -13.37
C VAL A 160 -2.74 12.06 -14.15
N LEU A 161 -3.14 11.19 -15.08
CA LEU A 161 -2.19 10.51 -15.97
C LEU A 161 -1.34 11.50 -16.77
N ALA A 162 -1.95 12.57 -17.29
CA ALA A 162 -1.24 13.62 -18.02
C ALA A 162 -0.22 14.36 -17.14
N ILE A 163 -0.59 14.71 -15.89
CA ILE A 163 0.31 15.36 -14.92
C ILE A 163 1.50 14.44 -14.59
N VAL A 164 1.23 13.16 -14.31
CA VAL A 164 2.27 12.18 -14.01
C VAL A 164 3.21 12.00 -15.20
N ALA A 165 2.68 11.86 -16.41
CA ALA A 165 3.47 11.73 -17.64
C ALA A 165 4.33 12.98 -17.90
N ALA A 166 3.77 14.18 -17.74
CA ALA A 166 4.50 15.44 -17.88
C ALA A 166 5.64 15.55 -16.86
N GLY A 167 5.38 15.22 -15.59
CA GLY A 167 6.38 15.21 -14.52
C GLY A 167 7.52 14.22 -14.80
N ALA A 168 7.18 12.99 -15.23
CA ALA A 168 8.16 11.97 -15.60
C ALA A 168 9.03 12.43 -16.79
N TRP A 169 8.42 13.04 -17.81
CA TRP A 169 9.11 13.59 -18.96
C TRP A 169 10.07 14.73 -18.58
N LEU A 170 9.64 15.67 -17.73
CA LEU A 170 10.49 16.75 -17.22
C LEU A 170 11.69 16.21 -16.43
N MET A 171 11.47 15.22 -15.57
CA MET A 171 12.56 14.58 -14.82
C MET A 171 13.56 13.89 -15.76
N TRP A 172 13.07 13.19 -16.78
CA TRP A 172 13.93 12.55 -17.78
C TRP A 172 14.74 13.56 -18.59
N ARG A 173 14.12 14.68 -19.01
CA ARG A 173 14.80 15.79 -19.69
C ARG A 173 15.96 16.34 -18.86
N ARG A 174 15.75 16.57 -17.56
CA ARG A 174 16.79 17.11 -16.66
C ARG A 174 18.00 16.19 -16.53
N ARG A 175 17.82 14.87 -16.59
CA ARG A 175 18.91 13.87 -16.53
C ARG A 175 19.72 13.75 -17.81
N ARG A 176 19.26 14.30 -18.93
CA ARG A 176 20.00 14.28 -20.22
C ARG A 176 20.84 15.54 -20.45
N VAL A 177 20.60 16.59 -19.67
CA VAL A 177 21.23 17.91 -19.85
C VAL A 177 22.30 18.19 -18.78
N GLY A 178 22.34 17.41 -17.70
CA GLY A 178 23.42 17.41 -16.70
C GLY A 178 24.10 16.06 -16.66
#